data_AF-A0A2H0A512-F1
#
_entry.id   AF-A0A2H0A512-F1
#
_cell.length_a   1.000
_cell.length_b   1.000
_cell.length_c   1.000
_cell.angle_alpha   90.00
_cell.angle_beta   90.00
_cell.angle_gamma   90.00
#
_symmetry.space_group_name_H-M   'P 1'
#
loop_
_entity.id
_entity.type
_entity.pdbx_description
1 polymer ?
#
loop_
_entity_poly.entity_id
_entity_poly.type
_entity_poly.pdbx_seq_one_letter_code
_entity_poly.pdbx_strand_id
1 'polypeptide(L)' 'MIRINEHYLKLQASYLFSTIARRVAEFQRQNPETEIIRLGIGDATRA' A
#
# COMPACT_ATOMS: atom_id res chain seq x y z
N MET A 1 -7.06 -15.66 -31.08
CA MET A 1 -6.73 -16.08 -29.70
C MET A 1 -6.05 -14.89 -29.02
N ILE A 2 -6.58 -14.41 -27.90
CA ILE A 2 -6.00 -13.27 -27.19
C ILE A 2 -4.71 -13.74 -26.50
N ARG A 3 -3.60 -13.03 -26.71
CA ARG A 3 -2.29 -13.31 -26.10
C ARG A 3 -1.96 -12.22 -25.08
N ILE A 4 -1.43 -12.60 -23.93
CA ILE A 4 -0.94 -11.63 -22.94
C ILE A 4 0.25 -10.87 -23.51
N ASN A 5 0.33 -9.57 -23.20
CA ASN A 5 1.51 -8.78 -23.49
C ASN A 5 2.65 -9.19 -22.55
N GLU A 6 3.70 -9.81 -23.08
CA GLU A 6 4.85 -10.31 -22.32
C GLU A 6 5.58 -9.23 -21.51
N HIS A 7 5.44 -7.95 -21.89
CA HIS A 7 6.01 -6.83 -21.13
C HIS A 7 5.37 -6.68 -19.74
N TYR A 8 4.12 -7.14 -19.54
CA TYR A 8 3.51 -7.15 -18.21
C TYR A 8 4.24 -8.06 -17.22
N LEU A 9 4.85 -9.15 -17.71
CA LEU A 9 5.61 -10.08 -16.86
C LEU A 9 6.92 -9.47 -16.36
N LYS A 10 7.39 -8.40 -17.00
CA LYS A 10 8.60 -7.66 -16.63
C LYS A 10 8.35 -6.60 -15.56
N LEU A 11 7.10 -6.27 -15.28
CA LEU A 11 6.76 -5.29 -14.26
C LEU A 11 7.10 -5.88 -12.89
N GLN A 12 8.08 -5.28 -12.21
CA GLN A 12 8.25 -5.53 -10.79
C GLN A 12 7.07 -4.90 -10.07
N ALA A 13 6.39 -5.70 -9.24
CA ALA A 13 5.32 -5.17 -8.42
C ALA A 13 5.90 -4.07 -7.51
N SER A 14 5.29 -2.89 -7.56
CA SER A 14 5.64 -1.78 -6.66
C SER A 14 5.08 -2.12 -5.28
N TYR A 15 5.89 -2.80 -4.48
CA TYR A 15 5.49 -3.27 -3.14
C TYR A 15 5.64 -2.21 -2.07
N LEU A 16 6.22 -1.05 -2.37
CA LEU A 16 6.53 -0.05 -1.33
C LEU A 16 5.24 0.39 -0.62
N PHE A 17 4.23 0.83 -1.37
CA PHE A 17 2.99 1.34 -0.79
C PHE A 17 2.08 0.25 -0.26
N SER A 18 1.97 -0.89 -0.95
CA SER A 18 1.17 -2.03 -0.46
C SER A 18 1.77 -2.65 0.80
N THR A 19 3.10 -2.66 0.93
CA THR A 19 3.80 -3.12 2.16
C THR A 19 3.61 -2.15 3.31
N ILE A 20 3.73 -0.84 3.08
CA ILE A 20 3.48 0.17 4.11
C ILE A 20 2.04 0.08 4.62
N ALA A 21 1.06 -0.03 3.71
CA ALA A 21 -0.35 -0.17 4.08
C ALA A 21 -0.60 -1.42 4.93
N ARG A 22 -0.01 -2.57 4.55
CA ARG A 22 -0.11 -3.81 5.32
C ARG A 22 0.45 -3.64 6.74
N ARG A 23 1.64 -3.03 6.87
CA ARG A 23 2.29 -2.82 8.18
C ARG A 23 1.48 -1.89 9.08
N VAL A 24 0.95 -0.80 8.52
CA VAL A 24 0.10 0.13 9.28
C VAL A 24 -1.16 -0.57 9.78
N ALA A 25 -1.84 -1.33 8.92
CA ALA A 25 -3.05 -2.06 9.32
C ALA A 25 -2.76 -3.12 10.40
N GLU A 26 -1.63 -3.81 10.30
CA GLU A 26 -1.20 -4.78 11.31
C GLU A 26 -0.92 -4.11 12.66
N PHE A 27 -0.19 -3.00 12.65
CA PHE A 27 0.11 -2.23 13.84
C PHE A 27 -1.16 -1.66 14.50
N GLN A 28 -2.13 -1.17 13.73
CA GLN A 28 -3.41 -0.68 14.26
C GLN A 28 -4.23 -1.77 14.94
N ARG A 29 -4.27 -2.99 14.38
CA ARG A 29 -4.96 -4.12 15.01
C ARG A 29 -4.33 -4.52 16.34
N GLN A 30 -3.01 -4.42 16.44
CA GLN A 30 -2.26 -4.76 17.66
C GLN A 30 -2.32 -3.66 18.72
N ASN A 31 -2.53 -2.40 18.29
CA ASN A 31 -2.50 -1.22 19.16
C ASN A 31 -3.76 -0.36 18.92
N PRO A 32 -4.97 -0.83 19.29
CA PRO A 32 -6.22 -0.13 19.00
C PRO A 32 -6.35 1.24 19.69
N GLU A 33 -5.69 1.41 20.84
CA GLU A 33 -5.66 2.65 21.62
C GLU A 33 -4.63 3.67 21.09
N THR A 34 -3.77 3.29 20.14
CA THR A 34 -2.70 4.14 19.63
C THR A 34 -3.10 4.84 18.35
N GLU A 35 -3.13 6.17 18.39
CA GLU A 35 -3.35 6.99 17.21
C GLU A 35 -2.10 7.03 16.31
N ILE A 36 -2.30 6.89 15.00
CA ILE A 36 -1.23 6.92 14.00
C ILE A 36 -1.32 8.21 13.19
N ILE A 37 -0.26 9.02 13.25
CA ILE A 37 -0.08 10.17 12.37
C ILE A 37 0.51 9.69 11.03
N ARG A 38 -0.23 9.90 9.93
CA ARG A 38 0.12 9.39 8.60
C ARG A 38 0.84 10.46 7.76
N LEU A 39 2.17 10.50 7.84
CA LEU A 39 3.00 11.44 7.05
C LEU A 39 3.48 10.87 5.70
N GLY A 40 2.80 9.84 5.18
CA GLY A 40 3.13 9.13 3.94
C GLY A 40 2.27 9.54 2.75
N ILE A 41 2.35 8.77 1.65
CA ILE A 41 1.52 9.01 0.46
C ILE A 41 0.04 8.73 0.76
N GLY A 42 -0.84 9.64 0.34
CA GLY A 42 -2.29 9.47 0.40
C GLY A 42 -2.99 10.10 1.61
N ASP A 43 -2.31 10.93 2.41
CA ASP A 43 -3.02 11.82 3.33
C ASP A 43 -3.64 13.00 2.56
N ALA A 44 -4.78 12.71 1.91
CA ALA A 44 -5.60 13.67 1.18
C ALA A 44 -6.86 14.02 1.98
N THR A 45 -6.77 14.06 3.31
CA THR A 45 -7.93 14.30 4.18
C THR A 45 -8.32 15.78 4.31
N ARG A 46 -7.65 16.69 3.59
CA ARG A 46 -8.08 18.09 3.47
C ARG A 46 -8.18 18.50 1.99
N ALA A 47 -9.42 18.64 1.52
CA ALA A 47 -9.82 19.32 0.29
C ALA A 47 -10.08 20.81 0.58
#